data_AF-A0A929EVF2-F1
#
_entry.id   AF-A0A929EVF2-F1
#
_cell.length_a   1.000
_cell.length_b   1.000
_cell.length_c   1.000
_cell.angle_alpha   90.00
_cell.angle_beta   90.00
_cell.angle_gamma   90.00
#
_symmetry.space_group_name_H-M   'P 1'
#
loop_
_entity.id
_entity.type
_entity.pdbx_description
1 polymer ?
#
loop_
_entity_poly.entity_id
_entity_poly.type
_entity_poly.pdbx_seq_one_letter_code
_entity_poly.pdbx_strand_id
1 'polypeptide(L)'
;MHLFAELLRGFSPDQNGFLFMWSLATIALVAAALVIERWLELRRRTDVNAPLFAERIRRLIVDRKMDEAYRLCMSGGQRALPSIFGAGIEKAVTSPRLVRAAMEEESSNIIPSMNRRVGLIRMFGNVSTLLGLMGTIYGLILSFASVGRPGIAAVEKTLLLASGISTAMNTTLLGLIISIPCLMTFSMFRTRIDAAVQEFDRYTLSVVKVLIPDEKVINEHKFSERRIKKESENGVNMGPLMSLIVILIPLLLTSAEFVKIGALEIKLPPSQEEASLSPPQTEKSAADTVLALEVEVREEGFNINHYFMEQEGSSRSGESELGGSVEIPLSNGSYDFDTLKERLAEVKRMALFEIMKTVNQDLPADSSLAQLFNEYLKMRSHFSIAGLFSDHESVQISAEEMIKYQTLVSVMDTAREIWTDNGRVAMFPDVYLSGGLGE
;
A
#
# COMPACT_ATOMS: atom_id res chain seq x y z
N MET A 1 -0.45 21.44 -1.71
CA MET A 1 -1.60 22.10 -1.04
C MET A 1 -2.90 21.31 -1.18
N HIS A 2 -3.15 20.57 -2.28
CA HIS A 2 -4.36 19.75 -2.45
C HIS A 2 -4.59 18.69 -1.35
N LEU A 3 -3.55 17.98 -0.94
CA LEU A 3 -3.65 16.90 0.05
C LEU A 3 -4.12 17.41 1.43
N PHE A 4 -3.64 18.58 1.85
CA PHE A 4 -4.08 19.20 3.11
C PHE A 4 -5.52 19.70 3.03
N ALA A 5 -5.96 20.18 1.86
CA ALA A 5 -7.33 20.61 1.63
C ALA A 5 -8.31 19.41 1.65
N GLU A 6 -7.91 18.26 1.09
CA GLU A 6 -8.69 17.02 1.20
C GLU A 6 -8.76 16.47 2.62
N LEU A 7 -7.66 16.55 3.37
CA LEU A 7 -7.64 16.18 4.77
C LEU A 7 -8.55 17.09 5.61
N LEU A 8 -8.57 18.40 5.32
CA LEU A 8 -9.47 19.36 5.97
C LEU A 8 -10.95 19.15 5.59
N ARG A 9 -11.24 18.65 4.38
CA ARG A 9 -12.61 18.25 4.00
C ARG A 9 -13.14 17.12 4.88
N GLY A 10 -12.29 16.23 5.38
CA GLY A 10 -12.70 15.18 6.32
C GLY A 10 -13.21 15.68 7.68
N PHE A 11 -12.94 16.95 8.03
CA PHE A 11 -13.48 17.59 9.23
C PHE A 11 -14.89 18.17 9.03
N SER A 12 -15.38 18.23 7.79
CA SER A 12 -16.72 18.73 7.50
C SER A 12 -17.79 17.78 8.04
N PRO A 13 -18.93 18.29 8.57
CA PRO A 13 -20.02 17.45 9.11
C PRO A 13 -20.66 16.55 8.06
N ASP A 14 -20.47 16.88 6.79
CA ASP A 14 -21.07 16.18 5.64
C ASP A 14 -20.44 14.81 5.39
N GLN A 15 -19.27 14.53 5.99
CA GLN A 15 -18.59 13.24 5.87
C GLN A 15 -18.86 12.34 7.08
N ASN A 16 -19.15 11.06 6.82
CA ASN A 16 -19.46 10.10 7.87
C ASN A 16 -18.33 9.87 8.90
N GLY A 17 -17.09 10.23 8.58
CA GLY A 17 -15.92 10.07 9.45
C GLY A 17 -15.58 11.27 10.35
N PHE A 18 -16.40 12.34 10.36
CA PHE A 18 -16.08 13.59 11.06
C PHE A 18 -15.77 13.39 12.55
N LEU A 19 -16.45 12.44 13.21
CA LEU A 19 -16.33 12.16 14.64
C LEU A 19 -14.92 11.65 15.00
N PHE A 20 -14.36 10.77 14.16
CA PHE A 20 -12.99 10.26 14.33
C PHE A 20 -11.96 11.37 14.09
N MET A 21 -12.15 12.20 13.07
CA MET A 21 -11.26 13.34 12.80
C MET A 21 -11.22 14.34 13.97
N TRP A 22 -12.38 14.70 14.52
CA TRP A 22 -12.44 15.58 15.70
C TRP A 22 -11.81 14.96 16.93
N SER A 23 -12.05 13.66 17.18
CA SER A 23 -11.41 12.98 18.30
C SER A 23 -9.89 12.95 18.17
N LEU A 24 -9.34 12.68 16.98
CA LEU A 24 -7.90 12.76 16.70
C LEU A 24 -7.36 14.18 16.90
N ALA A 25 -8.08 15.21 16.47
CA ALA A 25 -7.68 16.60 16.68
C ALA A 25 -7.63 16.99 18.16
N THR A 26 -8.59 16.53 18.97
CA THR A 26 -8.54 16.78 20.43
C THR A 26 -7.36 16.08 21.09
N ILE A 27 -7.05 14.84 20.68
CA ILE A 27 -5.86 14.12 21.15
C ILE A 27 -4.59 14.86 20.75
N ALA A 28 -4.51 15.35 19.51
CA ALA A 28 -3.36 16.12 19.02
C ALA A 28 -3.13 17.39 19.86
N LEU A 29 -4.19 18.13 20.17
CA LEU A 29 -4.11 19.34 20.99
C LEU A 29 -3.62 19.03 22.41
N VAL A 30 -4.17 18.01 23.05
CA VAL A 30 -3.76 17.59 24.41
C VAL A 30 -2.33 17.09 24.41
N ALA A 31 -1.94 16.28 23.42
CA ALA A 31 -0.58 15.78 23.29
C ALA A 31 0.43 16.92 23.07
N ALA A 32 0.10 17.89 22.21
CA ALA A 32 0.94 19.07 21.99
C ALA A 32 1.11 19.91 23.26
N ALA A 33 0.02 20.14 24.01
CA ALA A 33 0.07 20.86 25.29
C ALA A 33 0.98 20.13 26.30
N LEU A 34 0.87 18.81 26.41
CA LEU A 34 1.74 18.00 27.27
C LEU A 34 3.20 18.05 26.84
N VAL A 35 3.49 17.99 25.54
CA VAL A 35 4.85 18.10 25.00
C VAL A 35 5.48 19.44 25.38
N ILE A 36 4.75 20.55 25.20
CA ILE A 36 5.24 21.90 25.53
C ILE A 36 5.46 22.04 27.04
N GLU A 37 4.49 21.61 27.85
CA GLU A 37 4.58 21.63 29.31
C GLU A 37 5.83 20.86 29.79
N ARG A 38 6.04 19.65 29.25
CA ARG A 38 7.18 18.80 29.61
C ARG A 38 8.50 19.36 29.11
N TRP A 39 8.54 19.94 27.92
CA TRP A 39 9.74 20.61 27.40
C TRP A 39 10.20 21.74 28.32
N LEU A 40 9.26 22.57 28.77
CA LEU A 40 9.54 23.68 29.68
C LEU A 40 9.97 23.19 31.07
N GLU A 41 9.27 22.21 31.64
CA GLU A 41 9.61 21.66 32.97
C GLU A 41 10.99 20.99 32.95
N LEU A 42 11.26 20.13 31.96
CA LEU A 42 12.54 19.44 31.85
C LEU A 42 13.68 20.44 31.64
N ARG A 43 13.46 21.46 30.79
CA ARG A 43 14.44 22.53 30.64
C ARG A 43 14.67 23.24 31.97
N ARG A 44 13.62 23.67 32.69
CA ARG A 44 13.76 24.36 33.99
C ARG A 44 14.51 23.52 35.04
N ARG A 45 14.27 22.20 35.10
CA ARG A 45 14.91 21.32 36.10
C ARG A 45 16.37 21.00 35.80
N THR A 46 16.73 20.93 34.52
CA THR A 46 18.08 20.58 34.04
C THR A 46 18.88 21.81 33.56
N ASP A 47 18.34 23.02 33.68
CA ASP A 47 19.02 24.29 33.33
C ASP A 47 20.06 24.68 34.38
N VAL A 48 21.05 23.80 34.55
CA VAL A 48 22.24 23.97 35.37
C VAL A 48 23.42 23.41 34.61
N ASN A 49 24.50 24.19 34.56
CA ASN A 49 25.80 23.66 34.17
C ASN A 49 26.31 22.76 35.30
N ALA A 50 25.85 21.51 35.31
CA ALA A 50 26.20 20.51 36.30
C ALA A 50 27.72 20.38 36.56
N PRO A 51 28.64 20.40 35.56
CA PRO A 51 30.08 20.37 35.82
C PRO A 51 30.57 21.58 36.62
N LEU A 52 30.16 22.79 36.24
CA LEU A 52 30.60 24.02 36.90
C LEU A 52 30.03 24.13 38.32
N PHE A 53 28.77 23.71 38.49
CA PHE A 53 28.11 23.73 39.79
C PHE A 53 28.75 22.72 40.75
N ALA A 54 28.97 21.48 40.29
CA ALA A 54 29.63 20.44 41.09
C ALA A 54 31.05 20.84 41.48
N GLU A 55 31.84 21.43 40.58
CA GLU A 55 33.20 21.88 40.89
C GLU A 55 33.21 23.05 41.89
N ARG A 56 32.25 23.97 41.78
CA ARG A 56 32.11 25.09 42.73
C ARG A 56 31.75 24.60 44.13
N ILE A 57 30.81 23.66 44.22
CA ILE A 57 30.44 22.99 45.49
C ILE A 57 31.63 22.23 46.05
N ARG A 58 32.36 21.48 45.21
CA ARG A 58 33.56 20.74 45.62
C ARG A 58 34.61 21.67 46.25
N ARG A 59 34.88 22.82 45.64
CA ARG A 59 35.83 23.81 46.19
C ARG A 59 35.37 24.35 47.55
N LEU A 60 34.09 24.72 47.68
CA LEU A 60 33.54 25.22 48.95
C LEU A 60 33.62 24.18 50.07
N ILE A 61 33.41 22.90 49.75
CA ILE A 61 33.55 21.78 50.69
C ILE A 61 35.01 21.63 51.13
N VAL A 62 35.97 21.66 50.19
CA VAL A 62 37.41 21.57 50.49
C VAL A 62 37.87 22.75 51.36
N ASP A 63 37.37 23.95 51.07
CA ASP A 63 37.64 25.17 51.84
C ASP A 63 36.93 25.18 53.22
N ARG A 64 36.21 24.10 53.57
CA ARG A 64 35.41 23.93 54.80
C ARG A 64 34.28 24.95 54.99
N LYS A 65 33.82 25.59 53.90
CA LYS A 65 32.74 26.59 53.90
C LYS A 65 31.38 25.95 53.65
N MET A 66 30.96 25.07 54.57
CA MET A 66 29.70 24.29 54.43
C MET A 66 28.46 25.17 54.36
N ASP A 67 28.41 26.27 55.13
CA ASP A 67 27.28 27.21 55.13
C ASP A 67 27.14 27.97 53.81
N GLU A 68 28.26 28.27 53.14
CA GLU A 68 28.24 28.90 51.81
C GLU A 68 27.84 27.88 50.73
N ALA A 69 28.30 26.63 50.86
CA ALA A 69 27.91 25.54 49.96
C ALA A 69 26.40 25.25 50.04
N TYR A 70 25.83 25.20 51.26
CA TYR A 70 24.40 25.03 51.46
C TYR A 70 23.58 26.19 50.89
N ARG A 71 24.01 27.44 51.14
CA ARG A 71 23.36 28.63 50.57
C ARG A 71 23.40 28.64 49.03
N LEU A 72 24.51 28.20 48.44
CA LEU A 72 24.62 28.06 46.99
C LEU A 72 23.64 27.01 46.45
N CYS A 73 23.47 25.88 47.14
CA CYS A 73 22.46 24.88 46.78
C CYS A 73 21.03 25.44 46.87
N MET A 74 20.70 26.16 47.94
CA MET A 74 19.38 26.77 48.11
C MET A 74 19.09 27.87 47.08
N SER A 75 20.12 28.58 46.60
CA SER A 75 19.96 29.54 45.50
C SER A 75 19.55 28.90 44.17
N GLY A 76 19.72 27.58 44.04
CA GLY A 76 19.32 26.82 42.86
C GLY A 76 17.81 26.69 42.68
N GLY A 77 16.99 26.85 43.72
CA GLY A 77 15.54 26.70 43.63
C GLY A 77 15.12 25.31 43.15
N GLN A 78 14.18 25.22 42.20
CA GLN A 78 13.56 23.96 41.73
C GLN A 78 14.45 23.08 40.82
N ARG A 79 15.76 23.34 40.77
CA ARG A 79 16.70 22.56 39.96
C ARG A 79 17.08 21.27 40.67
N ALA A 80 17.25 20.20 39.90
CA ALA A 80 17.48 18.87 40.47
C ALA A 80 18.82 18.78 41.23
N LEU A 81 19.91 19.20 40.60
CA LEU A 81 21.26 19.05 41.16
C LEU A 81 21.49 19.85 42.46
N PRO A 82 21.06 21.13 42.57
CA PRO A 82 21.17 21.89 43.82
C PRO A 82 20.31 21.31 44.96
N SER A 83 19.13 20.76 44.67
CA SER A 83 18.28 20.12 45.69
C SER A 83 18.97 18.89 46.29
N ILE A 84 19.49 18.01 45.42
CA ILE A 84 20.22 16.79 45.84
C ILE A 84 21.45 17.15 46.68
N PHE A 85 22.25 18.13 46.24
CA PHE A 85 23.44 18.55 46.98
C PHE A 85 23.10 19.26 48.29
N GLY A 86 22.04 20.06 48.32
CA GLY A 86 21.54 20.71 49.53
C GLY A 86 21.20 19.70 50.63
N ALA A 87 20.44 18.65 50.27
CA ALA A 87 20.08 17.57 51.19
C ALA A 87 21.31 16.84 51.77
N GLY A 88 22.32 16.58 50.93
CA GLY A 88 23.57 15.96 51.35
C GLY A 88 24.39 16.85 52.30
N ILE A 89 24.58 18.13 51.95
CA ILE A 89 25.38 19.08 52.74
C ILE A 89 24.71 19.36 54.09
N GLU A 90 23.37 19.45 54.14
CA GLU A 90 22.64 19.64 55.39
C GLU A 90 22.90 18.51 56.38
N LYS A 91 22.84 17.25 55.91
CA LYS A 91 23.08 16.09 56.76
C LYS A 91 24.56 15.85 57.07
N ALA A 92 25.47 16.40 56.28
CA ALA A 92 26.91 16.32 56.51
C ALA A 92 27.32 16.92 57.86
N VAL A 93 26.60 17.95 58.33
CA VAL A 93 26.83 18.58 59.63
C VAL A 93 26.44 17.66 60.79
N THR A 94 25.42 16.81 60.60
CA THR A 94 24.90 15.91 61.65
C THR A 94 25.62 14.57 61.69
N SER A 95 25.74 13.89 60.54
CA SER A 95 26.37 12.58 60.44
C SER A 95 26.87 12.33 59.01
N PRO A 96 28.18 12.12 58.83
CA PRO A 96 28.75 11.79 57.53
C PRO A 96 28.07 10.58 56.88
N ARG A 97 27.72 9.55 57.67
CA ARG A 97 27.08 8.32 57.16
C ARG A 97 25.68 8.55 56.55
N LEU A 98 25.00 9.64 56.92
CA LEU A 98 23.65 9.94 56.43
C LEU A 98 23.65 10.77 55.14
N VAL A 99 24.80 11.34 54.74
CA VAL A 99 24.91 12.19 53.54
C VAL A 99 24.44 11.45 52.30
N ARG A 100 24.97 10.24 52.07
CA ARG A 100 24.60 9.41 50.91
C ARG A 100 23.11 9.08 50.93
N ALA A 101 22.59 8.68 52.09
CA ALA A 101 21.18 8.33 52.23
C ALA A 101 20.26 9.52 51.92
N ALA A 102 20.62 10.72 52.38
CA ALA A 102 19.84 11.92 52.13
C ALA A 102 19.88 12.38 50.66
N MET A 103 21.05 12.30 50.01
CA MET A 103 21.16 12.59 48.58
C MET A 103 20.36 11.58 47.74
N GLU A 104 20.37 10.31 48.14
CA GLU A 104 19.64 9.24 47.46
C GLU A 104 18.12 9.36 47.64
N GLU A 105 17.66 9.70 48.85
CA GLU A 105 16.27 9.99 49.14
C GLU A 105 15.75 11.14 48.26
N GLU A 106 16.52 12.22 48.18
CA GLU A 106 16.16 13.38 47.36
C GLU A 106 16.18 13.08 45.85
N SER A 107 17.17 12.30 45.39
CA SER A 107 17.21 11.80 44.00
C SER A 107 15.97 10.95 43.68
N SER A 108 15.61 10.04 44.59
CA SER A 108 14.43 9.18 44.49
C SER A 108 13.11 9.97 44.50
N ASN A 109 13.08 11.16 45.08
CA ASN A 109 11.93 12.07 45.03
C ASN A 109 11.85 12.86 43.71
N ILE A 110 13.00 13.30 43.18
CA ILE A 110 13.06 14.15 41.98
C ILE A 110 12.90 13.35 40.69
N ILE A 111 13.52 12.17 40.56
CA ILE A 111 13.50 11.38 39.32
C ILE A 111 12.06 11.04 38.88
N PRO A 112 11.15 10.56 39.75
CA PRO A 112 9.75 10.33 39.38
C PRO A 112 9.04 11.59 38.92
N SER A 113 9.38 12.75 39.50
CA SER A 113 8.78 14.04 39.11
C SER A 113 9.17 14.47 37.69
N MET A 114 10.40 14.15 37.26
CA MET A 114 10.88 14.38 35.89
C MET A 114 10.24 13.42 34.89
N ASN A 115 9.99 12.17 35.29
CA ASN A 115 9.29 11.17 34.47
C ASN A 115 7.77 11.35 34.42
N ARG A 116 7.21 12.19 35.31
CA ARG A 116 5.76 12.40 35.40
C ARG A 116 5.21 12.92 34.07
N ARG A 117 4.10 12.32 33.62
CA ARG A 117 3.37 12.64 32.38
C ARG A 117 4.12 12.31 31.07
N VAL A 118 5.39 11.93 31.08
CA VAL A 118 6.12 11.50 29.88
C VAL A 118 5.46 10.25 29.28
N GLY A 119 5.05 9.30 30.14
CA GLY A 119 4.30 8.12 29.71
C GLY A 119 2.94 8.42 29.06
N LEU A 120 2.31 9.56 29.36
CA LEU A 120 1.05 9.97 28.72
C LEU A 120 1.26 10.33 27.26
N ILE A 121 2.40 10.93 26.90
CA ILE A 121 2.74 11.26 25.51
C ILE A 121 2.83 9.98 24.67
N ARG A 122 3.46 8.92 25.21
CA ARG A 122 3.47 7.60 24.58
C ARG A 122 2.06 7.03 24.44
N MET A 123 1.24 7.13 25.50
CA MET A 123 -0.14 6.65 25.49
C MET A 123 -0.95 7.33 24.38
N PHE A 124 -0.89 8.66 24.27
CA PHE A 124 -1.60 9.41 23.22
C PHE A 124 -1.12 9.06 21.82
N GLY A 125 0.17 8.83 21.61
CA GLY A 125 0.68 8.36 20.31
C GLY A 125 0.10 6.99 19.92
N ASN A 126 0.10 6.03 20.86
CA ASN A 126 -0.47 4.70 20.63
C ASN A 126 -1.98 4.78 20.38
N VAL A 127 -2.71 5.51 21.22
CA VAL A 127 -4.17 5.69 21.08
C VAL A 127 -4.50 6.34 19.74
N SER A 128 -3.76 7.38 19.32
CA SER A 128 -3.94 8.03 18.02
C SER A 128 -3.84 7.04 16.85
N THR A 129 -2.87 6.13 16.90
CA THR A 129 -2.69 5.09 15.86
C THR A 129 -3.87 4.12 15.82
N LEU A 130 -4.29 3.64 16.99
CA LEU A 130 -5.43 2.73 17.12
C LEU A 130 -6.74 3.39 16.70
N LEU A 131 -6.91 4.68 16.99
CA LEU A 131 -8.09 5.46 16.65
C LEU A 131 -8.15 5.73 15.13
N GLY A 132 -7.00 5.96 14.49
CA GLY A 132 -6.89 6.02 13.03
C GLY A 132 -7.27 4.69 12.36
N LEU A 133 -6.78 3.56 12.88
CA LEU A 133 -7.18 2.23 12.39
C LEU A 133 -8.66 1.95 12.62
N MET A 134 -9.22 2.34 13.76
CA MET A 134 -10.66 2.21 14.01
C MET A 134 -11.48 3.05 13.01
N GLY A 135 -10.99 4.24 12.66
CA GLY A 135 -11.58 5.09 11.62
C GLY A 135 -11.64 4.42 10.25
N THR A 136 -10.66 3.59 9.88
CA THR A 136 -10.71 2.86 8.60
C THR A 136 -11.78 1.80 8.59
N ILE A 137 -11.85 1.01 9.65
CA ILE A 137 -12.82 -0.07 9.78
C ILE A 137 -14.23 0.54 9.71
N TYR A 138 -14.45 1.64 10.41
CA TYR A 138 -15.71 2.35 10.38
C TYR A 138 -16.05 2.90 8.98
N GLY A 139 -15.10 3.54 8.30
CA GLY A 139 -15.29 4.06 6.94
C GLY A 139 -15.63 2.97 5.92
N LEU A 140 -14.94 1.82 6.01
CA LEU A 140 -15.22 0.66 5.13
C LEU A 140 -16.59 0.04 5.41
N ILE A 141 -16.99 -0.09 6.68
CA ILE A 141 -18.34 -0.58 7.04
C ILE A 141 -19.42 0.30 6.39
N LEU A 142 -19.26 1.62 6.44
CA LEU A 142 -20.19 2.57 5.82
C LEU A 142 -20.19 2.50 4.28
N SER A 143 -19.01 2.36 3.67
CA SER A 143 -18.90 2.18 2.21
C SER A 143 -19.68 0.95 1.75
N PHE A 144 -19.46 -0.20 2.38
CA PHE A 144 -20.14 -1.43 1.99
C PHE A 144 -21.63 -1.43 2.32
N ALA A 145 -22.03 -0.81 3.45
CA ALA A 145 -23.44 -0.63 3.79
C ALA A 145 -24.20 0.21 2.75
N SER A 146 -23.52 1.15 2.08
CA SER A 146 -24.12 2.02 1.07
C SER A 146 -24.34 1.29 -0.27
N VAL A 147 -23.45 0.36 -0.63
CA VAL A 147 -23.57 -0.44 -1.87
C VAL A 147 -24.73 -1.44 -1.81
N GLY A 148 -24.96 -2.01 -0.63
CA GLY A 148 -26.03 -2.99 -0.39
C GLY A 148 -27.45 -2.42 -0.37
N ARG A 149 -27.62 -1.09 -0.45
CA ARG A 149 -28.96 -0.47 -0.46
C ARG A 149 -29.64 -0.65 -1.83
N PRO A 150 -30.86 -1.23 -1.86
CA PRO A 150 -31.65 -1.31 -3.09
C PRO A 150 -32.17 0.08 -3.49
N GLY A 151 -32.20 0.38 -4.80
CA GLY A 151 -32.76 1.62 -5.35
C GLY A 151 -31.77 2.75 -5.70
N ILE A 152 -30.47 2.58 -5.44
CA ILE A 152 -29.43 3.57 -5.80
C ILE A 152 -28.86 3.26 -7.18
N ALA A 153 -28.66 4.29 -8.02
CA ALA A 153 -28.05 4.14 -9.34
C ALA A 153 -26.60 3.65 -9.25
N ALA A 154 -26.13 2.89 -10.24
CA ALA A 154 -24.78 2.30 -10.23
C ALA A 154 -23.67 3.36 -10.06
N VAL A 155 -23.82 4.52 -10.69
CA VAL A 155 -22.87 5.64 -10.61
C VAL A 155 -22.78 6.21 -9.19
N GLU A 156 -23.92 6.36 -8.51
CA GLU A 156 -23.98 6.91 -7.15
C GLU A 156 -23.43 5.93 -6.11
N LYS A 157 -23.62 4.61 -6.32
CA LYS A 157 -22.99 3.57 -5.49
C LYS A 157 -21.47 3.65 -5.53
N THR A 158 -20.89 3.81 -6.71
CA THR A 158 -19.42 3.93 -6.89
C THR A 158 -18.88 5.18 -6.19
N LEU A 159 -19.59 6.30 -6.30
CA LEU A 159 -19.18 7.57 -5.69
C LEU A 159 -19.23 7.50 -4.14
N LEU A 160 -20.28 6.90 -3.58
CA LEU A 160 -20.40 6.67 -2.13
C LEU A 160 -19.32 5.71 -1.61
N LEU A 161 -19.03 4.64 -2.36
CA LEU A 161 -17.97 3.70 -2.00
C LEU A 161 -16.60 4.41 -1.97
N ALA A 162 -16.26 5.14 -3.04
CA ALA A 162 -15.02 5.89 -3.15
C ALA A 162 -14.88 6.95 -2.03
N SER A 163 -15.97 7.64 -1.69
CA SER A 163 -15.99 8.63 -0.61
C SER A 163 -15.67 8.01 0.76
N GLY A 164 -16.28 6.86 1.10
CA GLY A 164 -16.01 6.22 2.39
C GLY A 164 -14.61 5.60 2.48
N ILE A 165 -14.05 5.10 1.37
CA ILE A 165 -12.65 4.64 1.31
C ILE A 165 -11.69 5.83 1.49
N SER A 166 -11.93 6.95 0.82
CA SER A 166 -11.14 8.17 0.99
C SER A 166 -11.17 8.66 2.44
N THR A 167 -12.35 8.67 3.07
CA THR A 167 -12.52 9.01 4.49
C THR A 167 -11.71 8.08 5.39
N ALA A 168 -11.78 6.77 5.15
CA ALA A 168 -11.00 5.76 5.87
C ALA A 168 -9.48 6.06 5.76
N MET A 169 -8.95 6.26 4.55
CA MET A 169 -7.54 6.56 4.36
C MET A 169 -7.10 7.85 5.06
N ASN A 170 -7.92 8.90 5.00
CA ASN A 170 -7.60 10.18 5.65
C ASN A 170 -7.53 10.07 7.18
N THR A 171 -8.43 9.31 7.82
CA THR A 171 -8.38 9.09 9.27
C THR A 171 -7.11 8.35 9.71
N THR A 172 -6.61 7.39 8.93
CA THR A 172 -5.33 6.72 9.22
C THR A 172 -4.16 7.66 9.09
N LEU A 173 -4.11 8.40 7.98
CA LEU A 173 -3.04 9.34 7.72
C LEU A 173 -2.94 10.34 8.87
N LEU A 174 -4.07 10.90 9.32
CA LEU A 174 -4.11 11.82 10.45
C LEU A 174 -3.62 11.14 11.75
N GLY A 175 -4.07 9.92 12.03
CA GLY A 175 -3.64 9.16 13.21
C GLY A 175 -2.12 8.93 13.25
N LEU A 176 -1.50 8.66 12.10
CA LEU A 176 -0.06 8.49 11.95
C LEU A 176 0.70 9.82 12.07
N ILE A 177 0.22 10.89 11.44
CA ILE A 177 0.80 12.24 11.53
C ILE A 177 0.88 12.71 12.98
N ILE A 178 -0.08 12.34 13.83
CA ILE A 178 -0.08 12.68 15.26
C ILE A 178 0.81 11.72 16.06
N SER A 179 0.77 10.42 15.75
CA SER A 179 1.49 9.38 16.50
C SER A 179 3.01 9.50 16.38
N ILE A 180 3.52 9.71 15.15
CA ILE A 180 4.96 9.73 14.87
C ILE A 180 5.69 10.81 15.71
N PRO A 181 5.26 12.09 15.70
CA PRO A 181 5.89 13.12 16.52
C PRO A 181 5.76 12.85 18.02
N CYS A 182 4.63 12.30 18.48
CA CYS A 182 4.44 11.97 19.90
C CYS A 182 5.45 10.92 20.37
N LEU A 183 5.61 9.82 19.61
CA LEU A 183 6.54 8.75 19.95
C LEU A 183 8.00 9.20 19.83
N MET A 184 8.33 10.00 18.81
CA MET A 184 9.67 10.58 18.66
C MET A 184 10.02 11.48 19.84
N THR A 185 9.10 12.39 20.21
CA THR A 185 9.29 13.31 21.33
C THR A 185 9.39 12.57 22.67
N PHE A 186 8.57 11.53 22.86
CA PHE A 186 8.67 10.64 24.02
C PHE A 186 10.07 10.02 24.13
N SER A 187 10.60 9.49 23.03
CA SER A 187 11.95 8.91 23.00
C SER A 187 13.02 9.93 23.36
N MET A 188 12.95 11.14 22.77
CA MET A 188 13.89 12.23 23.07
C MET A 188 13.84 12.66 24.54
N PHE A 189 12.65 12.81 25.12
CA PHE A 189 12.51 13.16 26.54
C PHE A 189 13.10 12.09 27.43
N ARG A 190 12.85 10.82 27.12
CA ARG A 190 13.37 9.71 27.88
C ARG A 190 14.90 9.67 27.87
N THR A 191 15.51 9.75 26.68
CA THR A 191 16.98 9.82 26.57
C THR A 191 17.57 11.00 27.34
N ARG A 192 16.91 12.17 27.32
CA ARG A 192 17.36 13.33 28.09
C ARG A 192 17.24 13.16 29.59
N ILE A 193 16.15 12.56 30.07
CA ILE A 193 15.97 12.26 31.49
C ILE A 193 17.02 11.25 31.94
N ASP A 194 17.22 10.17 31.18
CA ASP A 194 18.22 9.15 31.48
C ASP A 194 19.64 9.74 31.53
N ALA A 195 20.00 10.61 30.57
CA ALA A 195 21.28 11.30 30.58
C ALA A 195 21.43 12.23 31.80
N ALA A 196 20.39 12.98 32.17
CA ALA A 196 20.41 13.84 33.34
C ALA A 196 20.57 13.04 34.65
N VAL A 197 19.89 11.90 34.79
CA VAL A 197 20.03 11.01 35.95
C VAL A 197 21.46 10.47 36.07
N GLN A 198 22.05 9.99 34.97
CA GLN A 198 23.44 9.52 34.96
C GLN A 198 24.43 10.64 35.35
N GLU A 199 24.15 11.86 34.93
CA GLU A 199 24.94 13.04 35.28
C GLU A 199 24.82 13.36 36.78
N PHE A 200 23.61 13.32 37.34
CA PHE A 200 23.36 13.51 38.78
C PHE A 200 24.08 12.45 39.62
N ASP A 201 24.01 11.18 39.24
CA ASP A 201 24.69 10.08 39.94
C ASP A 201 26.21 10.28 39.95
N ARG A 202 26.79 10.66 38.79
CA ARG A 202 28.22 10.91 38.65
C ARG A 202 28.69 12.03 39.58
N TYR A 203 27.99 13.15 39.60
CA TYR A 203 28.40 14.29 40.42
C TYR A 203 28.09 14.09 41.91
N THR A 204 26.99 13.42 42.25
CA THR A 204 26.68 13.00 43.63
C THR A 204 27.82 12.15 44.19
N LEU A 205 28.29 11.14 43.45
CA LEU A 205 29.43 10.32 43.86
C LEU A 205 30.72 11.15 44.03
N SER A 206 30.97 12.12 43.16
CA SER A 206 32.12 13.02 43.28
C SER A 206 32.07 13.86 44.55
N VAL A 207 30.89 14.37 44.91
CA VAL A 207 30.70 15.21 46.10
C VAL A 207 30.78 14.36 47.39
N VAL A 208 30.15 13.18 47.40
CA VAL A 208 30.20 12.24 48.52
C VAL A 208 31.64 11.82 48.84
N LYS A 209 32.46 11.51 47.83
CA LYS A 209 33.88 11.17 48.03
C LYS A 209 34.69 12.28 48.72
N VAL A 210 34.33 13.53 48.49
CA VAL A 210 35.01 14.69 49.10
C VAL A 210 34.47 14.95 50.51
N LEU A 211 33.18 14.70 50.75
CA LEU A 211 32.58 14.78 52.09
C LEU A 211 33.04 13.65 53.02
N ILE A 212 33.24 12.44 52.49
CA ILE A 212 33.54 11.24 53.26
C ILE A 212 34.68 10.45 52.58
N PRO A 213 35.95 10.77 52.88
CA PRO A 213 37.11 10.13 52.25
C PRO A 213 37.28 8.65 52.65
N ASP A 214 36.88 8.28 53.87
CA ASP A 214 37.14 6.97 54.49
C ASP A 214 36.02 5.93 54.29
N GLU A 215 34.91 6.32 53.65
CA GLU A 215 33.86 5.35 53.35
C GLU A 215 34.31 4.52 52.15
N LYS A 216 34.64 3.24 52.38
CA LYS A 216 34.70 2.25 51.32
C LYS A 216 33.37 2.34 50.58
N VAL A 217 33.37 2.95 49.41
CA VAL A 217 32.20 2.99 48.53
C VAL A 217 31.89 1.53 48.21
N ILE A 218 30.99 0.93 48.98
CA ILE A 218 30.52 -0.43 48.73
C ILE A 218 29.92 -0.35 47.33
N ASN A 219 30.52 -1.06 46.38
CA ASN A 219 30.13 -1.14 44.97
C ASN A 219 28.73 -1.75 44.75
N GLU A 220 27.85 -1.76 45.76
CA GLU A 220 26.64 -2.59 45.77
C GLU A 220 25.40 -1.96 45.13
N HIS A 221 25.41 -0.69 44.75
CA HIS A 221 24.22 -0.09 44.17
C HIS A 221 24.43 0.35 42.73
N LYS A 222 24.27 -0.63 41.83
CA LYS A 222 23.81 -0.47 40.44
C LYS A 222 22.41 0.13 40.45
N PHE A 223 22.28 1.41 40.81
CA PHE A 223 21.00 2.08 41.01
C PHE A 223 20.29 2.41 39.68
N SER A 224 21.00 2.37 38.55
CA SER A 224 20.41 2.67 37.24
C SER A 224 19.94 1.44 36.46
N GLU A 225 20.67 0.32 36.49
CA GLU A 225 20.40 -0.83 35.59
C GLU A 225 19.03 -1.51 35.83
N ARG A 226 18.56 -1.62 37.08
CA ARG A 226 17.31 -2.34 37.38
C ARG A 226 16.05 -1.61 36.94
N ARG A 227 16.05 -0.27 36.93
CA ARG A 227 14.90 0.53 36.44
C ARG A 227 14.98 0.75 34.93
N ILE A 228 16.19 0.91 34.39
CA ILE A 228 16.42 1.04 32.94
C ILE A 228 15.95 -0.22 32.19
N LYS A 229 16.25 -1.42 32.70
CA LYS A 229 15.87 -2.67 32.01
C LYS A 229 14.36 -2.89 31.97
N LYS A 230 13.64 -2.56 33.05
CA LYS A 230 12.18 -2.82 33.15
C LYS A 230 11.34 -1.88 32.29
N GLU A 231 11.87 -0.71 31.94
CA GLU A 231 11.12 0.30 31.20
C GLU A 231 11.56 0.37 29.72
N SER A 232 12.76 -0.14 29.38
CA SER A 232 13.25 -0.32 28.00
C SER A 232 12.58 -1.47 27.25
N GLU A 233 11.92 -2.40 27.95
CA GLU A 233 11.04 -3.42 27.34
C GLU A 233 9.77 -2.81 26.73
N ASN A 234 9.43 -1.56 27.04
CA ASN A 234 8.41 -0.80 26.32
C ASN A 234 8.99 -0.14 25.05
N GLY A 235 9.74 -0.91 24.26
CA GLY A 235 9.86 -0.65 22.83
C GLY A 235 8.46 -0.55 22.24
N VAL A 236 8.28 0.22 21.16
CA VAL A 236 7.00 0.31 20.46
C VAL A 236 6.50 -1.12 20.29
N ASN A 237 5.40 -1.46 20.97
CA ASN A 237 4.84 -2.79 20.92
C ASN A 237 4.35 -2.94 19.48
N MET A 238 5.17 -3.56 18.62
CA MET A 238 4.86 -3.79 17.20
C MET A 238 3.84 -4.93 17.04
N GLY A 239 3.41 -5.56 18.13
CA GLY A 239 2.37 -6.60 18.14
C GLY A 239 1.12 -6.23 17.35
N PRO A 240 0.55 -5.02 17.49
CA PRO A 240 -0.61 -4.58 16.69
C PRO A 240 -0.27 -4.41 15.20
N LEU A 241 0.93 -3.94 14.85
CA LEU A 241 1.35 -3.80 13.44
C LEU A 241 1.57 -5.16 12.77
N MET A 242 2.21 -6.10 13.48
CA MET A 242 2.35 -7.47 12.99
C MET A 242 1.00 -8.16 12.86
N SER A 243 0.12 -8.02 13.86
CA SER A 243 -1.23 -8.58 13.80
C SER A 243 -2.07 -7.95 12.68
N LEU A 244 -1.87 -6.67 12.38
CA LEU A 244 -2.53 -6.00 11.27
C LEU A 244 -2.07 -6.56 9.92
N ILE A 245 -0.77 -6.74 9.70
CA ILE A 245 -0.23 -7.31 8.45
C ILE A 245 -0.74 -8.74 8.24
N VAL A 246 -0.80 -9.54 9.31
CA VAL A 246 -1.31 -10.92 9.27
C VAL A 246 -2.80 -10.98 8.91
N ILE A 247 -3.59 -9.95 9.23
CA ILE A 247 -5.02 -9.88 8.85
C ILE A 247 -5.18 -9.22 7.48
N LEU A 248 -4.39 -8.19 7.19
CA LEU A 248 -4.50 -7.36 5.99
C LEU A 248 -4.04 -8.11 4.74
N ILE A 249 -2.98 -8.92 4.82
CA ILE A 249 -2.51 -9.69 3.66
C ILE A 249 -3.57 -10.70 3.20
N PRO A 250 -4.13 -11.57 4.06
CA PRO A 250 -5.22 -12.45 3.67
C PRO A 250 -6.45 -11.67 3.20
N LEU A 251 -6.84 -10.60 3.90
CA LEU A 251 -7.99 -9.79 3.49
C LEU A 251 -7.82 -9.18 2.09
N LEU A 252 -6.63 -8.65 1.79
CA LEU A 252 -6.30 -8.13 0.48
C LEU A 252 -6.28 -9.22 -0.59
N LEU A 253 -5.69 -10.38 -0.30
CA LEU A 253 -5.68 -11.53 -1.21
C LEU A 253 -7.10 -12.03 -1.51
N THR A 254 -7.94 -12.18 -0.49
CA THR A 254 -9.34 -12.58 -0.68
C THR A 254 -10.13 -11.51 -1.44
N SER A 255 -9.90 -10.22 -1.16
CA SER A 255 -10.55 -9.14 -1.91
C SER A 255 -10.11 -9.09 -3.39
N ALA A 256 -8.85 -9.41 -3.68
CA ALA A 256 -8.33 -9.45 -5.04
C ALA A 256 -8.96 -10.60 -5.86
N GLU A 257 -9.22 -11.76 -5.23
CA GLU A 257 -10.00 -12.83 -5.85
C GLU A 257 -11.45 -12.40 -6.13
N PHE A 258 -12.07 -11.63 -5.23
CA PHE A 258 -13.42 -11.10 -5.45
C PHE A 258 -13.48 -10.05 -6.58
N VAL A 259 -12.43 -9.25 -6.77
CA VAL A 259 -12.33 -8.30 -7.89
C VAL A 259 -12.22 -9.04 -9.23
N LYS A 260 -11.50 -10.17 -9.28
CA LYS A 260 -11.42 -11.04 -10.48
C LYS A 260 -12.75 -11.69 -10.86
N ILE A 261 -13.66 -11.88 -9.90
CA ILE A 261 -14.99 -12.49 -10.17
C ILE A 261 -16.02 -11.41 -10.56
N GLY A 262 -15.80 -10.14 -10.20
CA GLY A 262 -16.70 -9.02 -10.52
C GLY A 262 -16.38 -8.24 -11.80
N ALA A 263 -15.17 -8.36 -12.33
CA ALA A 263 -14.78 -7.77 -13.60
C ALA A 263 -14.77 -8.85 -14.69
N LEU A 264 -15.76 -8.81 -15.59
CA LEU A 264 -15.58 -9.42 -16.91
C LEU A 264 -14.41 -8.63 -17.56
N GLU A 265 -13.21 -9.21 -17.59
CA GLU A 265 -12.08 -8.63 -18.31
C GLU A 265 -12.41 -8.66 -19.81
N ILE A 266 -13.10 -7.63 -20.29
CA ILE A 266 -13.05 -7.28 -21.70
C ILE A 266 -11.63 -6.75 -21.91
N LYS A 267 -10.73 -7.63 -22.38
CA LYS A 267 -9.42 -7.25 -22.88
C LYS A 267 -9.62 -6.35 -24.09
N LEU A 268 -9.65 -5.04 -23.86
CA LEU A 268 -9.37 -4.09 -24.93
C LEU A 268 -7.84 -4.03 -25.14
N PRO A 269 -7.37 -4.00 -26.40
CA PRO A 269 -5.94 -3.86 -26.67
C PRO A 269 -5.41 -2.55 -26.07
N PRO A 270 -4.16 -2.52 -25.57
CA PRO A 270 -3.62 -1.35 -24.93
C PRO A 270 -3.48 -0.20 -25.93
N SER A 271 -4.05 0.95 -25.60
CA SER A 271 -3.71 2.23 -26.21
C SER A 271 -2.24 2.53 -25.92
N GLN A 272 -1.44 2.70 -26.97
CA GLN A 272 -0.04 3.08 -26.87
C GLN A 272 0.09 4.45 -26.20
N GLU A 273 0.79 4.53 -25.08
CA GLU A 273 1.63 5.69 -24.75
C GLU A 273 2.71 5.32 -23.72
N GLU A 274 3.94 5.61 -24.15
CA GLU A 274 5.32 5.55 -23.64
C GLU A 274 5.70 5.10 -22.20
N ALA A 275 6.78 4.29 -22.21
CA ALA A 275 7.94 4.28 -21.30
C ALA A 275 7.96 3.40 -20.02
N SER A 276 8.70 2.29 -20.16
CA SER A 276 9.89 1.90 -19.36
C SER A 276 9.82 0.64 -18.46
N LEU A 277 10.86 -0.20 -18.67
CA LEU A 277 11.51 -1.18 -17.76
C LEU A 277 10.78 -2.50 -17.37
N SER A 278 11.15 -3.54 -18.13
CA SER A 278 11.51 -4.94 -17.77
C SER A 278 10.60 -5.83 -16.87
N PRO A 279 10.50 -7.16 -17.17
CA PRO A 279 9.40 -8.02 -16.74
C PRO A 279 9.68 -8.83 -15.44
N PRO A 280 8.67 -9.44 -14.80
CA PRO A 280 8.87 -10.71 -14.11
C PRO A 280 8.50 -11.87 -15.04
N GLN A 281 9.43 -12.81 -15.13
CA GLN A 281 9.36 -14.05 -15.88
C GLN A 281 8.23 -14.95 -15.36
N THR A 282 7.53 -15.64 -16.26
CA THR A 282 7.13 -17.04 -16.02
C THR A 282 7.05 -17.78 -17.37
N GLU A 283 7.99 -18.71 -17.51
CA GLU A 283 8.00 -19.98 -18.25
C GLU A 283 7.52 -20.05 -19.73
N LYS A 284 8.49 -20.45 -20.56
CA LYS A 284 8.40 -20.88 -21.97
C LYS A 284 7.49 -22.11 -22.16
N SER A 285 6.71 -22.14 -23.24
CA SER A 285 6.66 -23.30 -24.15
C SER A 285 5.91 -23.01 -25.45
N ALA A 286 6.44 -23.54 -26.56
CA ALA A 286 5.91 -23.65 -27.93
C ALA A 286 5.78 -22.35 -28.77
N ALA A 287 6.11 -22.47 -30.05
CA ALA A 287 6.05 -21.39 -31.04
C ALA A 287 4.59 -21.05 -31.34
N ASP A 288 4.18 -19.81 -31.02
CA ASP A 288 2.85 -19.29 -31.29
C ASP A 288 2.74 -18.90 -32.77
N THR A 289 2.13 -19.76 -33.59
CA THR A 289 1.72 -19.39 -34.94
C THR A 289 0.38 -18.64 -34.82
N VAL A 290 0.30 -17.40 -35.31
CA VAL A 290 -0.91 -16.58 -35.18
C VAL A 290 -1.66 -16.57 -36.50
N LEU A 291 -2.89 -17.08 -36.49
CA LEU A 291 -3.87 -16.86 -37.55
C LEU A 291 -4.69 -15.63 -37.16
N ALA A 292 -4.78 -14.66 -38.05
CA ALA A 292 -5.67 -13.53 -37.84
C ALA A 292 -6.50 -13.26 -39.08
N LEU A 293 -7.80 -13.11 -38.85
CA LEU A 293 -8.82 -12.86 -39.86
C LEU A 293 -9.48 -11.51 -39.55
N GLU A 294 -9.34 -10.58 -40.48
CA GLU A 294 -9.93 -9.24 -40.39
C GLU A 294 -10.97 -9.06 -41.50
N VAL A 295 -12.18 -8.67 -41.13
CA VAL A 295 -13.25 -8.30 -42.06
C VAL A 295 -13.48 -6.80 -41.93
N GLU A 296 -13.12 -6.07 -42.97
CA GLU A 296 -13.32 -4.63 -43.08
C GLU A 296 -14.61 -4.36 -43.87
N VAL A 297 -15.54 -3.64 -43.26
CA VAL A 297 -16.80 -3.22 -43.89
C VAL A 297 -16.63 -1.80 -44.39
N ARG A 298 -16.80 -1.59 -45.70
CA ARG A 298 -16.71 -0.27 -46.36
C ARG A 298 -18.04 0.11 -46.99
N GLU A 299 -18.20 1.38 -47.38
CA GLU A 299 -19.37 1.82 -48.15
C GLU A 299 -19.48 1.12 -49.52
N GLU A 300 -18.34 0.70 -50.10
CA GLU A 300 -18.26 0.07 -51.43
C GLU A 300 -18.23 -1.48 -51.39
N GLY A 301 -18.27 -2.11 -50.21
CA GLY A 301 -18.34 -3.57 -50.08
C GLY A 301 -17.69 -4.13 -48.82
N PHE A 302 -17.26 -5.39 -48.90
CA PHE A 302 -16.48 -6.05 -47.85
C PHE A 302 -15.06 -6.32 -48.32
N ASN A 303 -14.09 -6.18 -47.43
CA ASN A 303 -12.73 -6.61 -47.66
C ASN A 303 -12.33 -7.63 -46.58
N ILE A 304 -11.90 -8.81 -46.99
CA ILE A 304 -11.47 -9.88 -46.07
C ILE A 304 -9.96 -10.02 -46.19
N ASN A 305 -9.26 -9.71 -45.10
CA ASN A 305 -7.83 -9.90 -44.97
C ASN A 305 -7.57 -11.11 -44.07
N HIS A 306 -6.69 -12.00 -44.49
CA HIS A 306 -6.20 -13.09 -43.65
C HIS A 306 -4.68 -13.15 -43.71
N TYR A 307 -4.04 -13.36 -42.55
CA TYR A 307 -2.60 -13.50 -42.45
C TYR A 307 -2.21 -14.65 -41.53
N PHE A 308 -1.20 -15.41 -41.97
CA PHE A 308 -0.53 -16.44 -41.17
C PHE A 308 0.86 -15.91 -40.78
N MET A 309 1.15 -15.86 -39.48
CA MET A 309 2.45 -15.44 -38.95
C MET A 309 3.15 -16.62 -38.28
N GLU A 310 4.30 -17.03 -38.83
CA GLU A 310 5.17 -18.06 -38.25
C GLU A 310 6.35 -17.36 -37.55
N GLN A 311 6.38 -17.40 -36.21
CA GLN A 311 7.36 -16.64 -35.44
C GLN A 311 8.60 -17.51 -35.16
N GLU A 312 9.57 -17.54 -36.07
CA GLU A 312 10.89 -18.09 -35.77
C GLU A 312 11.73 -17.12 -34.93
N GLY A 313 12.44 -17.69 -33.97
CA GLY A 313 13.19 -16.95 -32.95
C GLY A 313 14.22 -15.99 -33.53
N SER A 314 14.18 -14.75 -33.05
CA SER A 314 15.23 -13.73 -33.15
C SER A 314 15.76 -13.47 -34.56
N SER A 315 15.08 -12.59 -35.30
CA SER A 315 15.65 -11.38 -35.91
C SER A 315 14.56 -10.69 -36.72
N ARG A 316 14.60 -9.37 -36.75
CA ARG A 316 13.80 -8.56 -37.66
C ARG A 316 14.04 -9.02 -39.10
N SER A 317 12.98 -8.85 -39.91
CA SER A 317 12.82 -9.07 -41.36
C SER A 317 12.51 -10.51 -41.83
N GLY A 318 11.23 -10.73 -42.13
CA GLY A 318 10.72 -11.81 -42.99
C GLY A 318 9.34 -11.39 -43.49
N GLU A 319 9.17 -11.27 -44.80
CA GLU A 319 7.91 -10.94 -45.46
C GLU A 319 6.85 -12.03 -45.17
N SER A 320 5.60 -11.60 -45.00
CA SER A 320 4.43 -12.48 -44.88
C SER A 320 4.17 -13.15 -46.24
N GLU A 321 4.35 -14.47 -46.35
CA GLU A 321 4.23 -15.18 -47.65
C GLU A 321 2.87 -15.84 -47.92
N LEU A 322 1.88 -15.79 -47.02
CA LEU A 322 0.52 -16.29 -47.32
C LEU A 322 -0.56 -15.38 -46.72
N GLY A 323 -0.64 -14.14 -47.19
CA GLY A 323 -1.78 -13.27 -46.93
C GLY A 323 -2.52 -12.94 -48.21
N GLY A 324 -3.84 -13.13 -48.23
CA GLY A 324 -4.70 -12.72 -49.35
C GLY A 324 -5.75 -11.71 -48.89
N SER A 325 -6.00 -10.69 -49.71
CA SER A 325 -7.15 -9.81 -49.59
C SER A 325 -8.21 -10.19 -50.63
N VAL A 326 -9.45 -10.32 -50.18
CA VAL A 326 -10.59 -10.59 -51.07
C VAL A 326 -11.60 -9.47 -50.94
N GLU A 327 -11.78 -8.71 -52.02
CA GLU A 327 -12.77 -7.64 -52.12
C GLU A 327 -14.09 -8.18 -52.68
N ILE A 328 -15.20 -7.86 -52.01
CA ILE A 328 -16.56 -8.24 -52.39
C ILE A 328 -17.36 -6.95 -52.63
N PRO A 329 -17.62 -6.57 -53.90
CA PRO A 329 -18.37 -5.36 -54.22
C PRO A 329 -19.87 -5.50 -53.92
N LEU A 330 -20.59 -4.38 -53.83
CA LEU A 330 -22.05 -4.39 -53.64
C LEU A 330 -22.78 -5.10 -54.79
N SER A 331 -23.77 -5.93 -54.45
CA SER A 331 -24.68 -6.55 -55.40
C SER A 331 -25.98 -5.74 -55.43
N ASN A 332 -26.29 -5.10 -56.57
CA ASN A 332 -27.49 -4.28 -56.78
C ASN A 332 -27.74 -3.20 -55.69
N GLY A 333 -26.68 -2.56 -55.18
CA GLY A 333 -26.79 -1.47 -54.19
C GLY A 333 -27.11 -1.93 -52.77
N SER A 334 -27.00 -3.23 -52.49
CA SER A 334 -27.09 -3.81 -51.13
C SER A 334 -25.86 -4.67 -50.84
N TYR A 335 -25.54 -4.81 -49.55
CA TYR A 335 -24.50 -5.72 -49.07
C TYR A 335 -24.89 -7.18 -49.37
N ASP A 336 -23.98 -7.92 -50.00
CA ASP A 336 -24.16 -9.32 -50.39
C ASP A 336 -23.58 -10.26 -49.31
N PHE A 337 -24.42 -10.57 -48.33
CA PHE A 337 -24.03 -11.42 -47.20
C PHE A 337 -23.85 -12.89 -47.59
N ASP A 338 -24.53 -13.36 -48.65
CA ASP A 338 -24.41 -14.74 -49.12
C ASP A 338 -23.04 -14.97 -49.77
N THR A 339 -22.54 -14.01 -50.54
CA THR A 339 -21.19 -14.06 -51.11
C THR A 339 -20.11 -13.90 -50.04
N LEU A 340 -20.29 -12.99 -49.06
CA LEU A 340 -19.40 -12.84 -47.91
C LEU A 340 -19.24 -14.15 -47.13
N LYS A 341 -20.35 -14.84 -46.94
CA LYS A 341 -20.41 -16.12 -46.22
C LYS A 341 -19.67 -17.24 -46.93
N GLU A 342 -19.84 -17.39 -48.25
CA GLU A 342 -19.11 -18.39 -49.03
C GLU A 342 -17.60 -18.16 -48.97
N ARG A 343 -17.17 -16.90 -49.07
CA ARG A 343 -15.74 -16.54 -48.98
C ARG A 343 -15.15 -16.73 -47.59
N LEU A 344 -15.90 -16.37 -46.54
CA LEU A 344 -15.47 -16.66 -45.16
C LEU A 344 -15.36 -18.17 -44.92
N ALA A 345 -16.28 -18.98 -45.46
CA ALA A 345 -16.18 -20.44 -45.36
C ALA A 345 -14.93 -20.98 -46.09
N GLU A 346 -14.60 -20.43 -47.26
CA GLU A 346 -13.39 -20.79 -48.02
C GLU A 346 -12.10 -20.47 -47.24
N VAL A 347 -11.97 -19.25 -46.72
CA VAL A 347 -10.79 -18.81 -45.93
C VAL A 347 -10.64 -19.64 -44.65
N LYS A 348 -11.75 -19.90 -43.94
CA LYS A 348 -11.75 -20.74 -42.74
C LYS A 348 -11.36 -22.19 -43.06
N ARG A 349 -11.81 -22.74 -44.20
CA ARG A 349 -11.38 -24.07 -44.68
C ARG A 349 -9.88 -24.12 -44.89
N MET A 350 -9.31 -23.11 -45.56
CA MET A 350 -7.86 -23.03 -45.82
C MET A 350 -7.07 -22.95 -44.52
N ALA A 351 -7.52 -22.14 -43.57
CA ALA A 351 -6.88 -22.02 -42.26
C ALA A 351 -6.89 -23.33 -41.47
N LEU A 352 -8.05 -24.01 -41.38
CA LEU A 352 -8.16 -25.32 -40.74
C LEU A 352 -7.30 -26.37 -41.42
N PHE A 353 -7.25 -26.35 -42.75
CA PHE A 353 -6.45 -27.30 -43.51
C PHE A 353 -4.97 -27.14 -43.21
N GLU A 354 -4.45 -25.91 -43.16
CA GLU A 354 -3.04 -25.67 -42.84
C GLU A 354 -2.72 -26.06 -41.39
N ILE A 355 -3.61 -25.74 -40.44
CA ILE A 355 -3.48 -26.21 -39.04
C ILE A 355 -3.44 -27.73 -38.98
N MET A 356 -4.35 -28.42 -39.65
CA MET A 356 -4.42 -29.88 -39.63
C MET A 356 -3.23 -30.54 -40.34
N LYS A 357 -2.68 -29.92 -41.38
CA LYS A 357 -1.48 -30.37 -42.09
C LYS A 357 -0.22 -30.32 -41.22
N THR A 358 -0.10 -29.34 -40.32
CA THR A 358 1.01 -29.30 -39.34
C THR A 358 0.95 -30.45 -38.34
N VAL A 359 -0.25 -30.95 -38.02
CA VAL A 359 -0.49 -31.99 -37.01
C VAL A 359 -0.54 -33.40 -37.62
N ASN A 360 -1.05 -33.53 -38.85
CA ASN A 360 -1.20 -34.80 -39.55
C ASN A 360 -0.94 -34.60 -41.05
N GLN A 361 0.21 -35.09 -41.54
CA GLN A 361 0.69 -34.85 -42.90
C GLN A 361 -0.09 -35.60 -44.00
N ASP A 362 -0.96 -36.55 -43.67
CA ASP A 362 -1.66 -37.43 -44.62
C ASP A 362 -3.12 -36.99 -44.95
N LEU A 363 -3.48 -35.72 -44.78
CA LEU A 363 -4.82 -35.24 -45.12
C LEU A 363 -5.02 -35.01 -46.64
N PRO A 364 -6.12 -35.50 -47.26
CA PRO A 364 -6.44 -35.20 -48.65
C PRO A 364 -6.84 -33.72 -48.82
N ALA A 365 -6.31 -33.07 -49.87
CA ALA A 365 -6.53 -31.64 -50.16
C ALA A 365 -8.00 -31.25 -50.43
N ASP A 366 -8.85 -32.21 -50.83
CA ASP A 366 -10.27 -31.99 -51.16
C ASP A 366 -11.23 -32.30 -50.00
N SER A 367 -10.73 -32.35 -48.76
CA SER A 367 -11.57 -32.60 -47.58
C SER A 367 -12.60 -31.48 -47.36
N SER A 368 -13.87 -31.85 -47.11
CA SER A 368 -14.95 -30.89 -46.85
C SER A 368 -14.74 -30.17 -45.50
N LEU A 369 -15.20 -28.91 -45.38
CA LEU A 369 -15.05 -28.09 -44.17
C LEU A 369 -15.62 -28.80 -42.92
N ALA A 370 -16.76 -29.50 -43.06
CA ALA A 370 -17.37 -30.27 -41.98
C ALA A 370 -16.51 -31.44 -41.50
N GLN A 371 -15.79 -32.11 -42.40
CA GLN A 371 -14.90 -33.21 -42.05
C GLN A 371 -13.66 -32.69 -41.33
N LEU A 372 -13.05 -31.60 -41.84
CA LEU A 372 -11.92 -30.94 -41.19
C LEU A 372 -12.27 -30.44 -39.80
N PHE A 373 -13.44 -29.81 -39.64
CA PHE A 373 -13.87 -29.29 -38.36
C PHE A 373 -14.19 -30.39 -37.34
N ASN A 374 -14.87 -31.46 -37.74
CA ASN A 374 -15.15 -32.58 -36.83
C ASN A 374 -13.87 -33.30 -36.39
N GLU A 375 -12.88 -33.41 -37.27
CA GLU A 375 -11.59 -34.00 -36.91
C GLU A 375 -10.78 -33.08 -35.98
N TYR A 376 -10.80 -31.77 -36.26
CA TYR A 376 -10.27 -30.76 -35.36
C TYR A 376 -10.92 -30.82 -33.97
N LEU A 377 -12.25 -30.93 -33.87
CA LEU A 377 -12.97 -31.03 -32.59
C LEU A 377 -12.61 -32.30 -31.79
N LYS A 378 -12.40 -33.44 -32.45
CA LYS A 378 -11.93 -34.67 -31.78
C LYS A 378 -10.51 -34.51 -31.23
N MET A 379 -9.65 -33.78 -31.94
CA MET A 379 -8.26 -33.57 -31.54
C MET A 379 -8.08 -32.41 -30.56
N ARG A 380 -9.01 -31.45 -30.50
CA ARG A 380 -9.02 -30.32 -29.55
C ARG A 380 -8.91 -30.77 -28.08
N SER A 381 -9.45 -31.94 -27.73
CA SER A 381 -9.33 -32.48 -26.37
C SER A 381 -7.95 -33.08 -26.06
N HIS A 382 -7.13 -33.36 -27.07
CA HIS A 382 -5.73 -33.74 -26.88
C HIS A 382 -4.90 -32.48 -26.63
N PHE A 383 -4.31 -32.42 -25.44
CA PHE A 383 -3.71 -31.25 -24.78
C PHE A 383 -2.59 -30.50 -25.55
N SER A 384 -2.22 -30.91 -26.77
CA SER A 384 -1.15 -30.26 -27.53
C SER A 384 -1.62 -29.22 -28.55
N ILE A 385 -2.90 -29.18 -28.97
CA ILE A 385 -3.35 -28.26 -30.04
C ILE A 385 -3.70 -26.86 -29.49
N ALA A 386 -4.15 -26.77 -28.24
CA ALA A 386 -4.59 -25.53 -27.62
C ALA A 386 -3.50 -24.45 -27.52
N GLY A 387 -2.23 -24.81 -27.72
CA GLY A 387 -1.09 -23.89 -27.65
C GLY A 387 -0.36 -23.65 -28.99
N LEU A 388 -0.78 -24.25 -30.11
CA LEU A 388 -0.11 -24.00 -31.41
C LEU A 388 -0.68 -22.79 -32.16
N PHE A 389 -1.91 -22.39 -31.86
CA PHE A 389 -2.53 -21.19 -32.41
C PHE A 389 -3.37 -20.54 -31.30
N SER A 390 -2.93 -19.43 -30.71
CA SER A 390 -3.66 -18.78 -29.62
C SER A 390 -4.94 -18.07 -30.08
N ASP A 391 -4.99 -17.63 -31.34
CA ASP A 391 -6.04 -16.74 -31.88
C ASP A 391 -6.89 -17.33 -33.01
N HIS A 392 -6.74 -18.63 -33.32
CA HIS A 392 -7.47 -19.27 -34.41
C HIS A 392 -9.01 -19.24 -34.28
N GLU A 393 -9.55 -18.93 -33.09
CA GLU A 393 -10.99 -18.78 -32.86
C GLU A 393 -11.51 -17.34 -32.90
N SER A 394 -10.64 -16.38 -33.20
CA SER A 394 -10.96 -14.95 -33.21
C SER A 394 -11.18 -14.40 -34.62
N VAL A 395 -12.22 -13.58 -34.79
CA VAL A 395 -12.45 -12.79 -36.01
C VAL A 395 -12.58 -11.33 -35.64
N GLN A 396 -11.72 -10.48 -36.21
CA GLN A 396 -11.79 -9.04 -36.01
C GLN A 396 -12.64 -8.41 -37.10
N ILE A 397 -13.62 -7.59 -36.71
CA ILE A 397 -14.44 -6.83 -37.63
C ILE A 397 -14.15 -5.35 -37.43
N SER A 398 -13.79 -4.68 -38.52
CA SER A 398 -13.59 -3.23 -38.59
C SER A 398 -14.63 -2.62 -39.53
N ALA A 399 -15.15 -1.44 -39.23
CA ALA A 399 -16.17 -0.78 -40.03
C ALA A 399 -15.91 0.73 -40.12
N GLU A 400 -16.14 1.31 -41.29
CA GLU A 400 -16.14 2.76 -41.50
C GLU A 400 -17.27 3.49 -40.73
N GLU A 401 -17.05 4.76 -40.37
CA GLU A 401 -17.85 5.54 -39.41
C GLU A 401 -19.36 5.67 -39.75
N MET A 402 -19.75 5.47 -41.02
CA MET A 402 -21.10 5.73 -41.53
C MET A 402 -21.92 4.45 -41.80
N ILE A 403 -21.55 3.31 -41.21
CA ILE A 403 -22.24 2.03 -41.43
C ILE A 403 -23.36 1.80 -40.41
N LYS A 404 -24.55 1.42 -40.90
CA LYS A 404 -25.70 1.12 -40.04
C LYS A 404 -25.37 -0.06 -39.11
N TYR A 405 -25.67 0.11 -37.83
CA TYR A 405 -25.50 -0.92 -36.79
C TYR A 405 -26.12 -2.28 -37.16
N GLN A 406 -27.26 -2.29 -37.86
CA GLN A 406 -27.92 -3.51 -38.30
C GLN A 406 -27.08 -4.32 -39.32
N THR A 407 -26.35 -3.62 -40.21
CA THR A 407 -25.43 -4.25 -41.15
C THR A 407 -24.28 -4.93 -40.40
N LEU A 408 -23.72 -4.25 -39.41
CA LEU A 408 -22.64 -4.76 -38.57
C LEU A 408 -23.04 -6.03 -37.80
N VAL A 409 -24.24 -6.05 -37.21
CA VAL A 409 -24.78 -7.25 -36.52
C VAL A 409 -24.95 -8.41 -37.51
N SER A 410 -25.46 -8.14 -38.73
CA SER A 410 -25.58 -9.18 -39.76
C SER A 410 -24.23 -9.72 -40.24
N VAL A 411 -23.18 -8.87 -40.30
CA VAL A 411 -21.81 -9.33 -40.57
C VAL A 411 -21.29 -10.21 -39.43
N MET A 412 -21.51 -9.81 -38.17
CA MET A 412 -21.12 -10.61 -37.00
C MET A 412 -21.80 -11.98 -36.98
N ASP A 413 -23.11 -12.03 -37.24
CA ASP A 413 -23.86 -13.28 -37.28
C ASP A 413 -23.39 -14.17 -38.44
N THR A 414 -23.13 -13.58 -39.60
CA THR A 414 -22.58 -14.29 -40.78
C THR A 414 -21.16 -14.80 -40.51
N ALA A 415 -20.34 -14.06 -39.76
CA ALA A 415 -19.00 -14.47 -39.38
C ALA A 415 -19.01 -15.61 -38.34
N ARG A 416 -20.04 -15.71 -37.49
CA ARG A 416 -20.16 -16.78 -36.47
C ARG A 416 -20.72 -18.09 -37.01
N GLU A 417 -21.60 -18.03 -38.01
CA GLU A 417 -22.28 -19.20 -38.56
C GLU A 417 -21.63 -19.70 -39.86
N ILE A 418 -21.20 -20.97 -39.88
CA ILE A 418 -20.83 -21.64 -41.13
C ILE A 418 -21.92 -22.64 -41.52
N TRP A 419 -22.21 -22.70 -42.81
CA TRP A 419 -23.16 -23.64 -43.36
C TRP A 419 -22.41 -24.81 -43.97
N THR A 420 -22.70 -25.99 -43.45
CA THR A 420 -22.18 -27.25 -43.99
C THR A 420 -23.33 -28.02 -44.61
N ASP A 421 -23.05 -29.01 -45.45
CA ASP A 421 -24.08 -29.87 -46.08
C ASP A 421 -25.02 -30.53 -45.06
N ASN A 422 -24.62 -30.59 -43.78
CA ASN A 422 -25.37 -31.18 -42.65
C ASN A 422 -26.00 -30.15 -41.69
N GLY A 423 -26.01 -28.85 -42.03
CA GLY A 423 -26.68 -27.80 -41.24
C GLY A 423 -25.76 -26.69 -40.74
N ARG A 424 -26.33 -25.81 -39.89
CA ARG A 424 -25.64 -24.64 -39.31
C ARG A 424 -24.72 -25.08 -38.18
N VAL A 425 -23.46 -24.70 -38.25
CA VAL A 425 -22.46 -24.98 -37.22
C VAL A 425 -21.79 -23.66 -36.83
N ALA A 426 -21.84 -23.32 -35.54
CA ALA A 426 -21.14 -22.15 -35.01
C ALA A 426 -19.64 -22.47 -34.93
N MET A 427 -18.81 -21.66 -35.58
CA MET A 427 -17.37 -21.89 -35.68
C MET A 427 -16.63 -20.56 -35.60
N PHE A 428 -15.68 -20.47 -34.64
CA PHE A 428 -14.98 -19.26 -34.23
C PHE A 428 -15.91 -18.27 -33.51
N PRO A 429 -16.26 -18.54 -32.24
CA PRO A 429 -17.25 -17.77 -31.50
C PRO A 429 -16.78 -16.36 -31.09
N ASP A 430 -15.47 -16.14 -31.07
CA ASP A 430 -14.86 -14.93 -30.53
C ASP A 430 -14.76 -13.85 -31.62
N VAL A 431 -15.89 -13.20 -31.88
CA VAL A 431 -15.95 -12.06 -32.81
C VAL A 431 -15.74 -10.76 -32.05
N TYR A 432 -14.68 -10.04 -32.40
CA TYR A 432 -14.29 -8.77 -31.81
C TYR A 432 -14.57 -7.62 -32.78
N LEU A 433 -14.99 -6.48 -32.23
CA LEU A 433 -15.20 -5.25 -32.99
C LEU A 433 -14.06 -4.28 -32.69
N SER A 434 -13.26 -3.95 -33.70
CA SER A 434 -12.24 -2.91 -33.57
C SER A 434 -12.82 -1.55 -33.97
N GLY A 435 -12.56 -0.54 -33.15
CA GLY A 435 -13.27 0.74 -33.14
C GLY A 435 -13.23 1.52 -34.46
N GLY A 436 -14.41 2.03 -34.80
CA GLY A 436 -14.72 3.00 -35.85
C GLY A 436 -16.20 3.41 -35.75
N LEU A 437 -16.78 3.36 -34.54
CA LEU A 437 -18.18 3.73 -34.29
C LEU A 437 -18.22 5.20 -33.89
N GLY A 438 -18.49 6.09 -34.86
CA GLY A 438 -18.94 7.45 -34.58
C GLY A 438 -20.32 7.43 -33.92
N GLU A 439 -20.59 8.40 -33.04
CA GLU A 439 -21.83 8.55 -32.25
C GLU A 439 -23.13 8.52 -33.06
#